data_AF-A0A317PX22-F1
#
_entry.id   AF-A0A317PX22-F1
#
_cell.length_a   1.000
_cell.length_b   1.000
_cell.length_c   1.000
_cell.angle_alpha   90.00
_cell.angle_beta   90.00
_cell.angle_gamma   90.00
#
_symmetry.space_group_name_H-M   'P 1'
#
loop_
_entity.id
_entity.type
_entity.pdbx_description
1 polymer ?
#
loop_
_entity_poly.entity_id
_entity_poly.type
_entity_poly.pdbx_seq_one_letter_code
_entity_poly.pdbx_strand_id
1 'polypeptide(L)'
;MYSSCSSSVKEGHVWISITKNNDVMLGSERYSDDLLQDIVSNLSKSCETVTVNISSDAGVSHKSVYETIKRIKVLGYKVASQQP
;
A
#
# COMPACT_ATOMS: atom_id res chain seq x y z
N MET A 1 4.56 0.50 8.83
CA MET A 1 3.34 0.03 8.13
C MET A 1 2.69 1.18 7.38
N TYR A 2 2.62 2.37 7.97
CA TYR A 2 2.41 3.63 7.27
C TYR A 2 3.19 4.77 7.96
N SER A 3 3.40 5.90 7.28
CA SER A 3 4.05 7.09 7.83
C SER A 3 3.12 8.29 7.76
N SER A 4 2.85 8.91 8.92
CA SER A 4 2.12 10.17 9.01
C SER A 4 2.99 11.35 8.64
N CYS A 5 2.34 12.45 8.30
CA CYS A 5 2.99 13.69 7.94
C CYS A 5 3.20 14.55 9.19
N SER A 6 4.42 15.07 9.35
CA SER A 6 4.75 16.04 10.39
C SER A 6 5.52 17.22 9.79
N SER A 7 5.22 18.42 10.29
CA SER A 7 5.86 19.67 9.89
C SER A 7 5.86 19.91 8.37
N SER A 8 6.99 19.72 7.69
CA SER A 8 7.17 19.99 6.26
C SER A 8 6.88 18.78 5.35
N VAL A 9 6.69 17.59 5.92
CA VAL A 9 6.34 16.39 5.15
C VAL A 9 4.86 16.47 4.79
N LYS A 10 4.54 16.39 3.49
CA LYS A 10 3.17 16.48 2.97
C LYS A 10 2.66 15.17 2.37
N GLU A 11 3.55 14.20 2.20
CA GLU A 11 3.24 12.91 1.61
C GLU A 11 3.30 11.79 2.66
N GLY A 12 2.16 11.12 2.84
CA GLY A 12 2.04 9.91 3.64
C GLY A 12 2.27 8.67 2.79
N HIS A 13 2.73 7.61 3.42
CA HIS A 13 3.02 6.37 2.73
C HIS A 13 2.33 5.20 3.43
N VAL A 14 1.78 4.28 2.65
CA VAL A 14 1.27 2.98 3.12
C VAL A 14 2.09 1.90 2.44
N TRP A 15 2.50 0.85 3.17
CA TRP A 15 3.25 -0.27 2.59
C TRP A 15 2.40 -1.54 2.58
N ILE A 16 2.21 -2.10 1.39
CA ILE A 16 1.60 -3.40 1.14
C ILE A 16 2.72 -4.35 0.72
N SER A 17 2.79 -5.52 1.33
CA SER A 17 3.70 -6.59 0.95
C SER A 17 2.93 -7.77 0.39
N ILE A 18 3.46 -8.41 -0.65
CA ILE A 18 2.94 -9.66 -1.19
C ILE A 18 3.93 -10.76 -0.81
N THR A 19 3.48 -11.70 0.01
CA THR A 19 4.33 -12.79 0.49
C THR A 19 4.54 -13.84 -0.60
N LYS A 20 5.57 -14.67 -0.46
CA LYS A 20 5.82 -15.82 -1.35
C LYS A 20 4.63 -16.78 -1.52
N ASN A 21 3.68 -16.78 -0.59
CA ASN A 21 2.44 -17.57 -0.65
C ASN A 21 1.32 -16.86 -1.42
N ASN A 22 1.60 -15.71 -2.03
CA ASN A 22 0.65 -14.76 -2.62
C ASN A 22 -0.35 -14.17 -1.62
N ASP A 23 -0.04 -14.16 -0.32
CA ASP A 23 -0.82 -13.40 0.64
C ASP A 23 -0.48 -11.92 0.52
N VAL A 24 -1.50 -11.07 0.40
CA VAL A 24 -1.33 -9.61 0.41
C VAL A 24 -1.49 -9.14 1.85
N MET A 25 -0.48 -8.43 2.35
CA MET A 25 -0.35 -8.00 3.73
C MET A 25 -0.19 -6.49 3.79
N LEU A 26 -0.80 -5.88 4.78
CA LEU A 26 -0.52 -4.51 5.20
C LEU A 26 0.22 -4.67 6.54
N GLY A 27 1.53 -4.41 6.57
CA GLY A 27 2.40 -4.77 7.69
C GLY A 27 2.18 -6.18 8.25
N SER A 28 1.59 -6.30 9.45
CA SER A 28 1.30 -7.61 10.08
C SER A 28 -0.11 -8.14 9.84
N GLU A 29 -0.99 -7.37 9.21
CA GLU A 29 -2.40 -7.71 8.99
C GLU A 29 -2.65 -8.13 7.54
N ARG A 30 -3.64 -9.00 7.33
CA ARG A 30 -4.05 -9.39 5.98
C ARG A 30 -4.73 -8.20 5.32
N TYR A 31 -4.35 -7.90 4.09
CA TYR A 31 -4.92 -6.80 3.33
C TYR A 31 -6.43 -6.97 3.13
N SER A 32 -7.17 -5.88 3.36
CA SER A 32 -8.54 -5.67 2.87
C SER A 32 -8.68 -4.23 2.38
N ASP A 33 -9.69 -3.98 1.53
CA ASP A 33 -9.97 -2.63 1.05
C ASP A 33 -10.37 -1.70 2.20
N ASP A 34 -11.17 -2.20 3.15
CA ASP A 34 -11.60 -1.46 4.33
C ASP A 34 -10.41 -1.05 5.20
N LEU A 35 -9.46 -1.97 5.46
CA LEU A 35 -8.27 -1.68 6.25
C LEU A 35 -7.40 -0.61 5.57
N LEU A 36 -7.23 -0.70 4.25
CA LEU A 36 -6.51 0.31 3.50
C LEU A 36 -7.21 1.67 3.59
N GLN A 37 -8.54 1.69 3.40
CA GLN A 37 -9.33 2.91 3.45
C GLN A 37 -9.25 3.58 4.83
N ASP A 38 -9.33 2.81 5.91
CA ASP A 38 -9.22 3.32 7.28
C ASP A 38 -7.85 3.97 7.54
N ILE A 39 -6.77 3.32 7.09
CA ILE A 39 -5.41 3.83 7.22
C ILE A 39 -5.23 5.11 6.40
N VAL A 40 -5.67 5.11 5.13
CA VAL A 40 -5.56 6.28 4.26
C VAL A 40 -6.39 7.44 4.80
N SER A 41 -7.62 7.18 5.27
CA SER A 41 -8.48 8.19 5.89
C SER A 41 -7.82 8.83 7.12
N ASN A 42 -7.14 8.03 7.94
CA ASN A 42 -6.40 8.54 9.07
C ASN A 42 -5.18 9.39 8.65
N LEU A 43 -4.42 8.94 7.65
CA LEU A 43 -3.27 9.67 7.11
C LEU A 43 -3.67 11.00 6.48
N SER A 44 -4.77 11.04 5.74
CA SER A 44 -5.30 12.24 5.08
C SER A 44 -5.72 13.35 6.05
N LYS A 45 -5.81 13.08 7.35
CA LYS A 45 -5.98 14.13 8.37
C LYS A 45 -4.72 15.00 8.56
N SER A 46 -3.57 14.46 8.20
CA SER A 46 -2.26 15.09 8.40
C SER A 46 -1.45 15.26 7.11
N CYS A 47 -1.74 14.47 6.08
CA CYS A 47 -1.03 14.43 4.81
C CYS A 47 -1.88 15.01 3.67
N GLU A 48 -1.26 15.78 2.78
CA GLU A 48 -1.90 16.32 1.57
C GLU A 48 -2.07 15.23 0.51
N THR A 49 -1.11 14.30 0.44
CA THR A 49 -1.17 13.16 -0.48
C THR A 49 -0.79 11.88 0.23
N VAL A 50 -1.36 10.75 -0.18
CA VAL A 50 -0.98 9.42 0.30
C VAL A 50 -0.61 8.53 -0.88
N THR A 51 0.56 7.89 -0.79
CA THR A 51 1.07 6.95 -1.79
C THR A 51 1.13 5.55 -1.20
N VAL A 52 0.56 4.58 -1.92
CA VAL A 52 0.61 3.16 -1.56
C VAL A 52 1.80 2.52 -2.25
N ASN A 53 2.76 2.06 -1.46
CA ASN A 53 3.94 1.33 -1.89
C ASN A 53 3.65 -0.17 -1.87
N ILE A 54 3.93 -0.86 -2.97
CA ILE A 54 3.78 -2.32 -3.08
C ILE A 54 5.17 -2.93 -3.19
N SER A 55 5.48 -3.84 -2.27
CA SER A 55 6.65 -4.73 -2.32
C SER A 55 6.21 -6.18 -2.45
N SER A 56 7.06 -7.02 -3.02
CA SER A 56 6.79 -8.45 -3.17
C SER A 56 8.02 -9.28 -2.83
N ASP A 57 7.80 -10.40 -2.15
CA ASP A 57 8.85 -11.40 -1.94
C ASP A 57 9.36 -11.96 -3.27
N ALA A 58 10.60 -12.47 -3.26
CA ALA A 58 11.13 -13.21 -4.39
C ALA A 58 10.25 -14.45 -4.69
N GLY A 59 9.94 -14.67 -5.96
CA GLY A 59 9.11 -15.80 -6.41
C GLY A 59 7.61 -15.56 -6.42
N VAL A 60 7.13 -14.37 -6.02
CA VAL A 60 5.73 -13.97 -6.20
C VAL A 60 5.39 -13.90 -7.69
N SER A 61 4.20 -14.39 -8.05
CA SER A 61 3.76 -14.34 -9.44
C SER A 61 3.52 -12.91 -9.90
N HIS A 62 3.96 -12.58 -11.12
CA HIS A 62 3.66 -11.28 -11.76
C HIS A 62 2.16 -10.98 -11.77
N LYS A 63 1.33 -12.01 -11.91
CA LYS A 63 -0.13 -11.88 -11.86
C LYS A 63 -0.59 -11.33 -10.49
N SER A 64 -0.08 -11.86 -9.39
CA SER A 64 -0.45 -11.40 -8.04
C SER A 64 -0.08 -9.92 -7.81
N VAL A 65 1.13 -9.53 -8.24
CA VAL A 65 1.58 -8.13 -8.18
C VAL A 65 0.68 -7.23 -9.03
N TYR A 66 0.39 -7.64 -10.27
CA TYR A 66 -0.44 -6.88 -11.20
C TYR A 66 -1.87 -6.69 -10.69
N GLU A 67 -2.53 -7.76 -10.22
CA GLU A 67 -3.90 -7.67 -9.70
C GLU A 67 -3.97 -6.78 -8.45
N THR A 68 -2.94 -6.84 -7.59
CA THR A 68 -2.84 -5.95 -6.43
C THR A 68 -2.71 -4.49 -6.87
N ILE A 69 -1.78 -4.16 -7.78
CA ILE A 69 -1.62 -2.79 -8.32
C ILE A 69 -2.92 -2.30 -8.95
N LYS A 70 -3.58 -3.14 -9.76
CA LYS A 70 -4.83 -2.80 -10.43
C LYS A 70 -5.93 -2.48 -9.42
N ARG A 71 -6.08 -3.30 -8.38
CA ARG A 71 -7.06 -3.08 -7.30
C ARG A 71 -6.83 -1.74 -6.60
N ILE A 72 -5.59 -1.43 -6.22
CA ILE A 72 -5.26 -0.16 -5.54
C ILE A 72 -5.53 1.05 -6.45
N LYS A 73 -5.24 0.96 -7.75
CA LYS A 73 -5.54 2.02 -8.72
C LYS A 73 -7.05 2.24 -8.90
N VAL A 74 -7.85 1.17 -8.91
CA VAL A 74 -9.32 1.26 -9.01
C VAL A 74 -9.92 1.97 -7.80
N LEU A 75 -9.32 1.82 -6.62
CA LEU A 75 -9.70 2.56 -5.40
C LEU A 75 -9.27 4.05 -5.44
N GLY A 76 -8.55 4.48 -6.47
CA GLY A 76 -8.18 5.88 -6.68
C GLY A 76 -6.86 6.31 -6.01
N TYR A 77 -6.08 5.38 -5.47
CA TYR A 77 -4.83 5.71 -4.78
C TYR A 77 -3.62 5.76 -5.72
N LYS A 78 -2.65 6.64 -5.38
CA LYS A 78 -1.34 6.65 -6.06
C LYS A 78 -0.56 5.39 -5.67
N VAL A 79 0.05 4.75 -6.65
CA VAL A 79 0.80 3.49 -6.46
C VAL A 79 2.25 3.66 -6.88
N ALA A 80 3.17 3.27 -6.01
CA ALA A 80 4.57 3.03 -6.33
C ALA A 80 4.87 1.54 -6.11
N SER A 81 5.49 0.87 -7.08
CA SER A 81 5.83 -0.56 -6.97
C SER A 81 7.33 -0.74 -7.09
N GLN A 82 7.94 -1.48 -6.16
CA GLN A 82 9.31 -1.95 -6.28
C GLN A 82 9.30 -3.48 -6.34
N GLN A 83 9.79 -4.03 -7.44
CA GLN A 83 10.14 -5.44 -7.55
C GLN A 83 11.65 -5.60 -7.32
N PRO A 84 12.09 -6.59 -6.54
CA PRO A 84 13.50 -6.98 -6.49
C PRO A 84 13.98 -7.56 -7.82
#